data_AF-A0A9N9SB75-F1
#
_entry.id   AF-A0A9N9SB75-F1
#
_cell.length_a   1.000
_cell.length_b   1.000
_cell.length_c   1.000
_cell.angle_alpha   90.00
_cell.angle_beta   90.00
_cell.angle_gamma   90.00
#
_symmetry.space_group_name_H-M   'P 1'
#
loop_
_entity.id
_entity.type
_entity.pdbx_description
1 polymer ?
#
loop_
_entity_poly.entity_id
_entity_poly.type
_entity_poly.pdbx_seq_one_letter_code
_entity_poly.pdbx_strand_id
1 'polypeptide(L)'
;MGSTAKAIMTGFICRLCSNQKKIVIHLYTQRAKKLELLKKIKLLPLDLTRYDNLPKTICEECINRLEIQYNMIQRIRKSHAIHRRHRMYHSNGRCPVECPLRGTVDPSWPEMALEESSV
;
A
#
# COMPACT_ATOMS: atom_id res chain seq x y z
N MET A 1 -17.92 -44.75 15.89
CA MET A 1 -17.88 -43.41 15.29
C MET A 1 -16.65 -42.69 15.81
N GLY A 2 -15.74 -42.23 14.92
CA GLY A 2 -14.46 -41.63 15.31
C GLY A 2 -14.62 -40.23 15.90
N SER A 3 -13.89 -39.92 16.98
CA SER A 3 -13.90 -38.61 17.63
C SER A 3 -13.29 -37.55 16.72
N THR A 4 -14.10 -36.57 16.29
CA THR A 4 -13.64 -35.39 15.56
C THR A 4 -12.75 -34.47 16.39
N ALA A 5 -12.71 -34.65 17.72
CA ALA A 5 -11.90 -33.85 18.63
C ALA A 5 -10.38 -34.03 18.45
N LYS A 6 -9.93 -35.13 17.82
CA LYS A 6 -8.52 -35.38 17.48
C LYS A 6 -8.20 -35.18 15.99
N ALA A 7 -9.11 -34.61 15.20
CA ALA A 7 -8.86 -34.42 13.78
C ALA A 7 -7.75 -33.38 13.56
N ILE A 8 -6.66 -33.78 12.89
CA ILE A 8 -5.57 -32.89 12.52
C ILE A 8 -6.09 -31.92 11.46
N MET A 9 -6.06 -30.61 11.75
CA MET A 9 -6.31 -29.61 10.71
C MET A 9 -5.15 -29.61 9.72
N THR A 10 -5.42 -30.05 8.49
CA THR A 10 -4.47 -29.98 7.38
C THR A 10 -4.42 -28.57 6.82
N GLY A 11 -3.23 -28.01 6.68
CA GLY A 11 -3.03 -26.70 6.07
C GLY A 11 -1.62 -26.14 6.34
N PHE A 12 -1.32 -25.01 5.71
CA PHE A 12 -0.04 -24.33 5.84
C PHE A 12 -0.20 -23.04 6.64
N ILE A 13 0.85 -22.63 7.35
CA ILE A 13 0.88 -21.38 8.09
C ILE A 13 1.15 -20.22 7.12
N CYS A 14 0.36 -19.16 7.22
CA CYS A 14 0.60 -17.93 6.46
C CYS A 14 1.72 -17.09 7.10
N ARG A 15 2.66 -16.61 6.30
CA ARG A 15 3.79 -15.76 6.73
C ARG A 15 3.39 -14.42 7.33
N LEU A 16 2.23 -13.88 6.92
CA LEU A 16 1.78 -12.54 7.30
C LEU A 16 0.86 -12.53 8.52
N CYS A 17 -0.08 -13.48 8.61
CA CYS A 17 -1.03 -13.54 9.72
C CYS A 17 -0.80 -14.67 10.71
N SER A 18 0.20 -15.54 10.47
CA SER A 18 0.55 -16.70 11.31
C SER A 18 -0.58 -17.71 11.55
N ASN A 19 -1.70 -17.57 10.86
CA ASN A 19 -2.83 -18.49 10.94
C ASN A 19 -2.64 -19.66 9.96
N GLN A 20 -3.11 -20.85 10.37
CA GLN A 20 -3.18 -22.00 9.48
C GLN A 20 -4.32 -21.82 8.47
N LYS A 21 -4.02 -22.00 7.19
CA LYS A 21 -4.97 -21.83 6.09
C LYS A 21 -4.88 -23.01 5.14
N LYS A 22 -6.03 -23.43 4.62
CA LYS A 22 -6.13 -24.52 3.64
C LYS A 22 -5.58 -24.12 2.27
N ILE A 23 -5.80 -22.86 1.89
CA ILE A 23 -5.40 -22.29 0.61
C ILE A 23 -4.31 -21.25 0.85
N VAL A 24 -3.13 -21.51 0.31
CA VAL A 24 -1.97 -20.62 0.37
C VAL A 24 -1.21 -20.62 -0.95
N ILE A 25 -0.47 -19.55 -1.19
CA ILE A 25 0.45 -19.41 -2.31
C ILE A 25 1.88 -19.36 -1.76
N HIS A 26 2.76 -20.19 -2.31
CA HIS A 26 4.17 -20.17 -1.96
C HIS A 26 4.90 -19.02 -2.68
N LEU A 27 5.64 -18.21 -1.93
CA LEU A 27 6.27 -16.93 -2.32
C LEU A 27 7.18 -17.01 -3.56
N TYR A 28 7.77 -18.17 -3.81
CA TYR A 28 8.74 -18.38 -4.90
C TYR A 28 8.15 -19.10 -6.11
N THR A 29 6.82 -19.25 -6.16
CA THR A 29 6.12 -19.84 -7.32
C THR A 29 5.92 -18.82 -8.43
N GLN A 30 5.65 -19.29 -9.65
CA GLN A 30 5.33 -18.43 -10.78
C GLN A 30 4.05 -17.61 -10.56
N ARG A 31 3.06 -18.15 -9.82
CA ARG A 31 1.87 -17.40 -9.41
C ARG A 31 2.22 -16.22 -8.51
N ALA A 32 3.09 -16.42 -7.52
CA ALA A 32 3.59 -15.36 -6.66
C ALA A 32 4.40 -14.30 -7.44
N LYS A 33 5.17 -14.73 -8.44
CA LYS A 33 5.91 -13.82 -9.34
C LYS A 33 4.96 -12.96 -10.18
N LYS A 34 3.89 -13.54 -10.75
CA LYS A 34 2.86 -12.80 -11.51
C LYS A 34 2.16 -11.73 -10.66
N LEU A 35 1.93 -12.00 -9.38
CA LEU A 35 1.31 -11.06 -8.43
C LEU A 35 2.31 -10.06 -7.82
N GLU A 36 3.59 -10.15 -8.17
CA GLU A 36 4.68 -9.36 -7.61
C GLU A 36 4.76 -9.38 -6.07
N LEU A 37 4.41 -10.51 -5.42
CA LEU A 37 4.26 -10.56 -3.95
C LEU A 37 5.52 -10.11 -3.20
N LEU A 38 6.71 -10.56 -3.61
CA LEU A 38 7.96 -10.17 -2.97
C LEU A 38 8.23 -8.66 -3.03
N LYS A 39 7.87 -8.01 -4.13
CA LYS A 39 8.04 -6.56 -4.30
C LYS A 39 7.06 -5.79 -3.42
N LYS A 40 5.81 -6.26 -3.33
CA LYS A 40 4.77 -5.64 -2.49
C LYS A 40 5.09 -5.78 -1.00
N ILE A 41 5.57 -6.95 -0.55
CA ILE A 41 5.88 -7.19 0.88
C ILE A 41 7.08 -6.36 1.36
N LYS A 42 8.03 -6.01 0.49
CA LYS A 42 9.13 -5.09 0.83
C LYS A 42 8.67 -3.71 1.30
N LEU A 43 7.40 -3.35 1.07
CA LEU A 43 6.83 -2.11 1.62
C LEU A 43 6.40 -2.23 3.09
N LEU A 44 6.30 -3.46 3.59
CA LEU A 44 6.06 -3.72 5.00
C LEU A 44 7.41 -3.69 5.74
N PRO A 45 7.43 -3.32 7.03
CA PRO A 45 8.63 -3.38 7.86
C PRO A 45 8.93 -4.83 8.27
N LEU A 46 9.12 -5.71 7.29
CA LEU A 46 9.32 -7.14 7.45
C LEU A 46 10.46 -7.59 6.54
N ASP A 47 11.46 -8.24 7.14
CA ASP A 47 12.56 -8.85 6.39
C ASP A 47 12.18 -10.25 5.90
N LEU A 48 12.11 -10.40 4.58
CA LEU A 48 11.91 -11.67 3.90
C LEU A 48 13.21 -12.10 3.21
N THR A 49 13.83 -13.15 3.74
CA THR A 49 14.99 -13.78 3.10
C THR A 49 14.60 -15.15 2.54
N ARG A 50 15.25 -15.60 1.47
CA ARG A 50 14.96 -16.93 0.91
C ARG A 50 15.33 -18.06 1.86
N TYR A 51 16.34 -17.84 2.69
CA TYR A 51 16.91 -18.85 3.58
C TYR A 51 16.41 -18.73 5.01
N ASP A 52 15.34 -17.96 5.25
CA ASP A 52 14.68 -17.96 6.56
C ASP A 52 14.03 -19.30 6.89
N ASN A 53 13.99 -19.63 8.17
CA ASN A 53 13.29 -20.81 8.72
C ASN A 53 11.78 -20.55 8.90
N LEU A 54 11.24 -19.55 8.21
CA LEU A 54 9.87 -19.07 8.41
C LEU A 54 8.98 -19.51 7.24
N PRO A 55 7.64 -19.55 7.41
CA PRO A 55 6.74 -20.05 6.39
C PRO A 55 6.90 -19.30 5.06
N LYS A 56 7.13 -20.03 3.97
CA LYS A 56 7.28 -19.43 2.62
C LYS A 56 5.94 -19.29 1.90
N THR A 57 4.84 -19.35 2.63
CA THR A 57 3.45 -19.41 2.14
C THR A 57 2.63 -18.24 2.64
N ILE A 58 1.72 -17.72 1.82
CA ILE A 58 0.81 -16.62 2.16
C ILE A 58 -0.61 -16.96 1.75
N CYS A 59 -1.59 -16.67 2.60
CA CYS A 59 -3.01 -16.88 2.29
C CYS A 59 -3.61 -15.76 1.42
N GLU A 60 -4.71 -16.07 0.74
CA GLU A 60 -5.38 -15.13 -0.18
C GLU A 60 -5.88 -13.86 0.52
N GLU A 61 -6.40 -13.97 1.74
CA GLU A 61 -6.83 -12.82 2.55
C GLU A 61 -5.70 -11.80 2.76
N CYS A 62 -4.48 -12.29 3.07
CA CYS A 62 -3.33 -11.41 3.28
C CYS A 62 -2.84 -10.80 1.96
N ILE A 63 -2.95 -11.51 0.84
CA ILE A 63 -2.62 -10.97 -0.47
C ILE A 63 -3.56 -9.83 -0.84
N ASN A 64 -4.87 -10.00 -0.62
CA ASN A 64 -5.85 -8.95 -0.89
C ASN A 64 -5.59 -7.69 -0.04
N ARG A 65 -5.28 -7.87 1.25
CA ARG A 65 -4.91 -6.74 2.13
C ARG A 65 -3.63 -6.05 1.66
N LEU A 66 -2.63 -6.84 1.26
CA LEU A 66 -1.37 -6.32 0.73
C LEU A 66 -1.58 -5.52 -0.57
N GLU A 67 -2.47 -5.97 -1.45
CA GLU A 67 -2.85 -5.26 -2.69
C GLU A 67 -3.45 -3.88 -2.36
N ILE A 68 -4.39 -3.82 -1.42
CA ILE A 68 -5.05 -2.59 -0.98
C ILE A 68 -4.02 -1.62 -0.40
N GLN A 69 -3.15 -2.10 0.50
CA GLN A 69 -2.09 -1.29 1.10
C GLN A 69 -1.11 -0.77 0.03
N TYR A 70 -0.68 -1.62 -0.90
CA TYR A 70 0.20 -1.21 -2.00
C TYR A 70 -0.43 -0.09 -2.83
N ASN A 71 -1.70 -0.25 -3.20
CA ASN A 71 -2.43 0.75 -3.98
C ASN A 71 -2.59 2.08 -3.23
N MET A 72 -2.87 2.03 -1.93
CA MET A 72 -2.92 3.22 -1.08
C MET A 72 -1.58 3.96 -1.04
N ILE A 73 -0.47 3.24 -0.82
CA ILE A 73 0.88 3.83 -0.81
C ILE A 73 1.21 4.47 -2.17
N GLN A 74 0.85 3.84 -3.28
CA GLN A 74 1.05 4.41 -4.62
C GLN A 74 0.28 5.72 -4.81
N ARG A 75 -0.97 5.80 -4.33
CA ARG A 75 -1.78 7.03 -4.38
C ARG A 75 -1.16 8.14 -3.52
N ILE A 76 -0.72 7.82 -2.30
CA ILE A 76 -0.04 8.78 -1.42
C ILE A 76 1.23 9.32 -2.09
N ARG A 77 2.07 8.45 -2.68
CA ARG A 77 3.28 8.88 -3.39
C ARG A 77 2.97 9.80 -4.56
N LYS A 78 1.94 9.49 -5.35
CA LYS A 78 1.47 10.35 -6.45
C LYS A 78 1.01 11.72 -5.94
N SER A 79 0.17 11.73 -4.91
CA SER A 79 -0.31 12.97 -4.27
C SER A 79 0.85 13.81 -3.74
N HIS A 80 1.77 13.19 -2.99
CA HIS A 80 2.94 13.89 -2.46
C HIS A 80 3.84 14.47 -3.57
N ALA A 81 4.00 13.76 -4.69
CA ALA A 81 4.74 14.28 -5.85
C ALA A 81 4.03 15.46 -6.52
N ILE A 82 2.70 15.51 -6.49
CA ILE A 82 1.92 16.65 -6.97
C ILE A 82 2.10 17.85 -6.01
N HIS A 83 1.88 17.64 -4.71
CA HIS A 83 2.08 18.69 -3.69
C HIS A 83 3.51 19.25 -3.69
N ARG A 84 4.52 18.39 -3.85
CA ARG A 84 5.93 18.83 -3.94
C ARG A 84 6.17 19.70 -5.17
N ARG A 85 5.62 19.33 -6.34
CA ARG A 85 5.72 20.15 -7.56
C ARG A 85 4.99 21.47 -7.39
N HIS A 86 3.78 21.45 -6.84
CA HIS A 86 3.01 22.65 -6.52
C HIS A 86 3.80 23.60 -5.61
N ARG A 87 4.36 23.11 -4.50
CA ARG A 87 5.17 23.92 -3.58
C ARG A 87 6.35 24.61 -4.25
N MET A 88 7.01 23.95 -5.21
CA MET A 88 8.12 24.55 -5.98
C MET A 88 7.68 25.70 -6.88
N TYR A 89 6.46 25.67 -7.39
CA TYR A 89 5.95 26.74 -8.25
C TYR A 89 5.44 27.95 -7.44
N HIS A 90 4.90 27.72 -6.23
CA HIS A 90 4.34 28.79 -5.39
C HIS A 90 5.38 29.67 -4.67
N SER A 91 6.64 29.26 -4.57
CA SER A 91 7.71 30.09 -3.97
C SER A 91 7.92 31.45 -4.64
N ASN A 92 7.37 31.66 -5.84
CA ASN A 92 7.49 32.91 -6.60
C ASN A 92 6.14 33.63 -6.83
N GLY A 93 5.06 33.23 -6.16
CA GLY A 93 3.73 33.85 -6.30
C GLY A 93 3.06 33.66 -7.67
N ARG A 94 3.59 32.80 -8.55
CA ARG A 94 2.99 32.46 -9.85
C ARG A 94 2.84 30.94 -9.98
N CYS A 95 1.61 30.47 -9.88
CA CYS A 95 1.25 29.09 -10.19
C CYS A 95 1.11 28.93 -11.73
N PRO A 96 1.94 28.12 -12.41
CA PRO A 96 1.84 27.91 -13.85
C PRO A 96 0.56 27.15 -14.21
N VAL A 97 0.11 27.29 -15.46
CA VAL A 97 -1.13 26.65 -15.95
C VAL A 97 -1.03 25.12 -15.88
N GLU A 98 0.18 24.56 -16.00
CA GLU A 98 0.38 23.11 -15.89
C GLU A 98 0.38 22.58 -14.45
N CYS A 99 0.19 23.44 -13.44
CA CYS A 99 0.12 22.99 -12.05
C CYS A 99 -1.14 22.12 -11.85
N PRO A 100 -1.00 20.86 -11.37
CA PRO A 100 -2.15 19.97 -11.17
C PRO A 100 -3.11 20.42 -10.06
N LEU A 101 -2.69 21.38 -9.24
CA LEU A 101 -3.44 21.98 -8.13
C LEU A 101 -3.68 23.48 -8.37
N ARG A 102 -3.71 23.93 -9.62
CA ARG A 102 -3.98 25.33 -9.95
C ARG A 102 -5.40 25.71 -9.47
N GLY A 103 -5.51 26.78 -8.69
CA GLY A 103 -6.80 27.31 -8.20
C GLY A 103 -7.35 26.60 -6.95
N THR A 104 -6.66 25.60 -6.40
CA THR A 104 -7.01 25.09 -5.07
C THR A 104 -6.45 26.03 -4.02
N VAL A 105 -7.32 26.59 -3.17
CA VAL A 105 -6.92 27.44 -2.05
C VAL A 105 -6.14 26.58 -1.06
N ASP A 106 -4.87 26.91 -0.82
CA ASP A 106 -4.07 26.25 0.21
C ASP A 106 -4.45 26.85 1.58
N PRO A 107 -5.02 26.07 2.52
CA PRO A 107 -5.39 26.59 3.84
C PRO A 107 -4.20 27.08 4.67
N SER A 108 -2.97 26.74 4.28
CA SER A 108 -1.75 27.23 4.93
C SER A 108 -1.35 28.64 4.48
N TRP A 109 -2.07 29.23 3.51
CA TRP A 109 -1.89 30.60 3.04
C TRP A 109 -3.16 31.43 3.26
N PRO A 110 -3.21 32.27 4.31
CA PRO A 110 -4.39 33.09 4.63
C PRO A 110 -4.60 34.30 3.68
N GLU A 111 -3.71 34.54 2.72
CA GLU A 111 -3.65 35.81 2.00
C GLU A 111 -4.62 35.95 0.80
N MET A 112 -5.34 34.88 0.42
CA MET A 112 -6.28 34.91 -0.71
C MET A 112 -7.77 34.89 -0.32
N ALA A 113 -8.11 34.98 0.96
CA ALA A 113 -9.50 34.94 1.43
C ALA A 113 -10.18 36.32 1.52
N LEU A 114 -9.54 37.41 1.07
CA LEU A 114 -10.02 38.79 1.27
C LEU A 114 -10.43 39.55 -0.01
N GLU A 115 -10.45 38.93 -1.19
CA GLU A 115 -10.81 39.65 -2.43
C GLU A 115 -12.19 39.31 -3.02
N GLU A 116 -13.04 38.53 -2.34
CA GLU A 116 -14.43 38.25 -2.81
C GLU A 116 -15.52 39.06 -2.07
N SER A 117 -15.17 40.16 -1.39
CA SER A 117 -16.15 41.04 -0.73
C SER A 117 -16.02 42.51 -1.14
N SER A 118 -16.01 42.80 -2.44
CA SER A 118 -16.40 44.13 -2.95
C SER A 118 -16.56 44.11 -4.46
N VAL A 119 -17.75 43.77 -4.96
CA VAL A 119 -18.58 44.53 -5.93
C VAL A 119 -20.00 43.95 -5.88
#